data_AF-A0A956U4W3-F1
#
_entry.id   AF-A0A956U4W3-F1
#
_cell.length_a   1.000
_cell.length_b   1.000
_cell.length_c   1.000
_cell.angle_alpha   90.00
_cell.angle_beta   90.00
_cell.angle_gamma   90.00
#
_symmetry.space_group_name_H-M   'P 1'
#
loop_
_entity.id
_entity.type
_entity.pdbx_description
1 polymer ?
#
loop_
_entity_poly.entity_id
_entity_poly.type
_entity_poly.pdbx_seq_one_letter_code
_entity_poly.pdbx_strand_id
1 'polypeptide(L)'
;MEPVAARKVQDREKQKEKKQEKKKSSISKKKQVELYGKAEESYKKAIELDPRNDGAIFALAELYRKQGRKTEAKEFYERALHLSPGNTHYFEGMLLLYPERTIFGDWYEYQVSEEWIEIYRDLLVYVKPHEQPYVRMKLYRILLKFNRKKEAQEELDKLPIEFQWMLMPNKGDFENESGDA
;
A
#
# COMPACT_ATOMS: atom_id res chain seq x y z
N MET A 1 11.83 16.66 -53.40
CA MET A 1 11.32 15.29 -53.15
C MET A 1 12.44 14.50 -52.50
N GLU A 2 12.35 14.14 -51.22
CA GLU A 2 13.37 13.27 -50.62
C GLU A 2 13.37 11.90 -51.31
N PRO A 3 14.55 11.34 -51.64
CA PRO A 3 14.64 10.09 -52.39
C PRO A 3 14.10 8.91 -51.56
N VAL A 4 13.22 8.12 -52.17
CA VAL A 4 12.57 6.92 -51.60
C VAL A 4 13.56 5.92 -50.95
N ALA A 5 14.82 5.94 -51.40
CA ALA A 5 15.91 5.15 -50.83
C ALA A 5 16.27 5.57 -49.38
N ALA A 6 16.23 6.86 -49.06
CA ALA A 6 16.56 7.38 -47.72
C ALA A 6 15.52 6.97 -46.67
N ARG A 7 14.22 6.95 -47.04
CA ARG A 7 13.14 6.47 -46.16
C ARG A 7 13.29 4.98 -45.81
N LYS A 8 13.61 4.13 -46.79
CA LYS A 8 13.83 2.68 -46.55
C LYS A 8 15.03 2.39 -45.65
N VAL A 9 16.06 3.23 -45.69
CA VAL A 9 17.24 3.10 -44.81
C VAL A 9 16.88 3.50 -43.38
N GLN A 10 16.21 4.64 -43.19
CA GLN A 10 15.73 5.10 -41.88
C GLN A 10 14.77 4.11 -41.20
N ASP A 11 13.88 3.47 -41.97
CA ASP A 11 12.96 2.46 -41.44
C ASP A 11 13.67 1.19 -40.98
N ARG A 12 14.74 0.78 -41.69
CA ARG A 12 15.57 -0.38 -41.30
C ARG A 12 16.41 -0.10 -40.06
N GLU A 13 16.89 1.13 -39.87
CA GLU A 13 17.62 1.55 -38.67
C GLU A 13 16.71 1.62 -37.45
N LYS A 14 15.53 2.25 -37.57
CA LYS A 14 14.50 2.28 -36.52
C LYS A 14 14.05 0.88 -36.09
N GLN A 15 13.96 -0.07 -37.03
CA GLN A 15 13.64 -1.47 -36.70
C GLN A 15 14.79 -2.20 -36.00
N LYS A 16 16.06 -1.87 -36.31
CA LYS A 16 17.24 -2.41 -35.61
C LYS A 16 17.35 -1.86 -34.19
N GLU A 17 17.10 -0.56 -34.00
CA GLU A 17 17.08 0.08 -32.67
C GLU A 17 15.97 -0.50 -31.79
N LYS A 18 14.73 -0.60 -32.28
CA LYS A 18 13.63 -1.26 -31.56
C LYS A 18 13.95 -2.71 -31.18
N LYS A 19 14.65 -3.45 -32.04
CA LYS A 19 15.12 -4.82 -31.73
C LYS A 19 16.20 -4.84 -30.67
N GLN A 20 17.16 -3.92 -30.72
CA GLN A 20 18.23 -3.81 -29.72
C GLN A 20 17.71 -3.36 -28.36
N GLU A 21 16.74 -2.44 -28.34
CA GLU A 21 16.10 -1.94 -27.13
C GLU A 21 15.24 -3.01 -26.46
N LYS A 22 14.46 -3.78 -27.25
CA LYS A 22 13.77 -4.99 -26.75
C LYS A 22 14.75 -6.03 -26.19
N LYS A 23 15.92 -6.20 -26.82
CA LYS A 23 16.98 -7.11 -26.34
C LYS A 23 17.60 -6.61 -25.03
N LYS A 24 17.93 -5.31 -24.92
CA LYS A 24 18.43 -4.68 -23.70
C LYS A 24 17.41 -4.75 -22.56
N SER A 25 16.14 -4.49 -22.85
CA SER A 25 15.02 -4.64 -21.90
C SER A 25 14.86 -6.10 -21.43
N SER A 26 14.96 -7.06 -22.34
CA SER A 26 14.89 -8.50 -22.01
C SER A 26 16.08 -8.98 -21.17
N ILE A 27 17.29 -8.50 -21.45
CA ILE A 27 18.50 -8.79 -20.66
C ILE A 27 18.40 -8.15 -19.26
N SER A 28 17.91 -6.91 -19.19
CA SER A 28 17.67 -6.21 -17.92
C SER A 28 16.64 -6.94 -17.06
N LYS A 29 15.53 -7.38 -17.67
CA LYS A 29 14.49 -8.15 -16.99
C LYS A 29 15.02 -9.50 -16.48
N LYS A 30 15.82 -10.21 -17.28
CA LYS A 30 16.43 -11.48 -16.89
C LYS A 30 17.43 -11.32 -15.73
N LYS A 31 18.23 -10.24 -15.76
CA LYS A 31 19.15 -9.89 -14.68
C LYS A 31 18.43 -9.50 -13.38
N GLN A 32 17.30 -8.80 -13.49
CA GLN A 32 16.45 -8.48 -12.33
C GLN A 32 15.87 -9.73 -11.68
N VAL A 33 15.36 -10.68 -12.46
CA VAL A 33 14.81 -11.94 -11.94
C VAL A 33 15.87 -12.73 -11.16
N GLU A 34 17.11 -12.79 -11.67
CA GLU A 34 18.21 -13.46 -10.98
C GLU A 34 18.60 -12.76 -9.67
N LEU A 35 18.66 -11.43 -9.67
CA LEU A 35 18.94 -10.63 -8.48
C LEU A 35 17.85 -10.78 -7.41
N TYR A 36 16.59 -10.83 -7.83
CA TYR A 36 15.46 -11.05 -6.94
C TYR A 36 15.49 -12.44 -6.30
N GLY A 37 15.84 -13.49 -7.03
CA GLY A 37 15.98 -14.84 -6.47
C GLY A 37 17.08 -14.92 -5.41
N LYS A 38 18.26 -14.32 -5.67
CA LYS A 38 19.36 -14.25 -4.70
C LYS A 38 19.00 -13.44 -3.45
N ALA A 39 18.26 -12.34 -3.62
CA ALA A 39 17.77 -11.52 -2.51
C ALA A 39 16.75 -12.31 -1.67
N GLU A 40 15.84 -13.04 -2.30
CA GLU A 40 14.84 -13.87 -1.62
C GLU A 40 15.50 -14.92 -0.73
N GLU A 41 16.49 -15.64 -1.26
CA GLU A 41 17.23 -16.65 -0.50
C GLU A 41 18.00 -16.03 0.67
N SER A 42 18.59 -14.85 0.47
CA SER A 42 19.34 -14.14 1.52
C SER A 42 18.43 -13.71 2.67
N TYR A 43 17.24 -13.16 2.36
CA TYR A 43 16.28 -12.79 3.39
C TYR A 43 15.65 -14.00 4.07
N LYS A 44 15.39 -15.10 3.34
CA LYS A 44 14.92 -16.36 3.94
C LYS A 44 15.93 -16.91 4.95
N LYS A 45 17.22 -16.96 4.60
CA LYS A 45 18.28 -17.35 5.55
C LYS A 45 18.36 -16.42 6.76
N ALA A 46 18.19 -15.11 6.56
CA ALA A 46 18.16 -14.16 7.67
C ALA A 46 17.00 -14.45 8.64
N ILE A 47 15.82 -14.81 8.11
CA ILE A 47 14.63 -15.19 8.89
C ILE A 47 14.80 -16.56 9.56
N GLU A 48 15.50 -17.49 8.92
CA GLU A 48 15.84 -18.78 9.54
C GLU A 48 16.80 -18.62 10.73
N LEU A 49 17.78 -17.72 10.60
CA LEU A 49 18.74 -17.41 11.67
C LEU A 49 18.11 -16.59 12.80
N ASP A 50 17.25 -15.63 12.45
CA ASP A 50 16.49 -14.85 13.41
C ASP A 50 15.02 -14.70 12.96
N PRO A 51 14.13 -15.58 13.47
CA PRO A 51 12.71 -15.55 13.15
C PRO A 51 11.98 -14.29 13.65
N ARG A 52 12.61 -13.48 14.50
CA ARG A 52 12.04 -12.25 15.06
C ARG A 52 12.63 -10.99 14.42
N ASN A 53 13.46 -11.13 13.38
CA ASN A 53 13.99 -10.01 12.61
C ASN A 53 12.91 -9.42 11.71
N ASP A 54 12.13 -8.50 12.27
CA ASP A 54 11.09 -7.72 11.60
C ASP A 54 11.61 -6.98 10.35
N GLY A 55 12.85 -6.49 10.38
CA GLY A 55 13.52 -5.87 9.24
C GLY A 55 13.74 -6.82 8.06
N ALA A 56 14.21 -8.04 8.32
CA ALA A 56 14.39 -9.06 7.27
C ALA A 56 13.05 -9.55 6.70
N ILE A 57 12.05 -9.71 7.57
CA ILE A 57 10.67 -10.08 7.19
C ILE A 57 10.06 -8.99 6.31
N PHE A 58 10.21 -7.71 6.69
CA PHE A 58 9.76 -6.57 5.88
C PHE A 58 10.49 -6.49 4.55
N ALA A 59 11.81 -6.68 4.53
CA ALA A 59 12.59 -6.63 3.29
C ALA A 59 12.16 -7.74 2.30
N LEU A 60 11.78 -8.91 2.82
CA LEU A 60 11.20 -9.99 2.02
C LEU A 60 9.79 -9.63 1.52
N ALA A 61 8.96 -8.98 2.34
CA ALA A 61 7.65 -8.47 1.92
C ALA A 61 7.79 -7.44 0.78
N GLU A 62 8.71 -6.47 0.90
CA GLU A 62 9.00 -5.48 -0.15
C GLU A 62 9.51 -6.13 -1.44
N LEU A 63 10.31 -7.18 -1.31
CA LEU A 63 10.78 -7.96 -2.46
C LEU A 63 9.61 -8.63 -3.18
N TYR A 64 8.71 -9.30 -2.45
CA TYR A 64 7.51 -9.90 -3.03
C TYR A 64 6.58 -8.86 -3.65
N ARG A 65 6.41 -7.70 -3.01
CA ARG A 65 5.65 -6.58 -3.58
C ARG A 65 6.22 -6.13 -4.92
N LYS A 66 7.54 -5.95 -5.01
CA LYS A 66 8.23 -5.56 -6.26
C LYS A 66 8.13 -6.62 -7.35
N GLN A 67 7.98 -7.90 -6.98
CA GLN A 67 7.73 -9.00 -7.90
C GLN A 67 6.25 -9.13 -8.31
N GLY A 68 5.35 -8.34 -7.73
CA GLY A 68 3.90 -8.44 -7.95
C GLY A 68 3.22 -9.57 -7.18
N ARG A 69 3.95 -10.25 -6.28
CA ARG A 69 3.50 -11.33 -5.41
C ARG A 69 2.76 -10.77 -4.20
N LYS A 70 1.57 -10.23 -4.43
CA LYS A 70 0.80 -9.47 -3.42
C LYS A 70 0.39 -10.30 -2.20
N THR A 71 -0.08 -11.53 -2.40
CA THR A 71 -0.50 -12.42 -1.31
C THR A 71 0.65 -12.72 -0.36
N GLU A 72 1.81 -13.11 -0.92
CA GLU A 72 3.00 -13.42 -0.12
C GLU A 72 3.55 -12.16 0.55
N ALA A 73 3.55 -11.02 -0.14
CA ALA A 73 3.95 -9.77 0.50
C ALA A 73 3.05 -9.44 1.71
N LYS A 74 1.74 -9.67 1.61
CA LYS A 74 0.77 -9.39 2.68
C LYS A 74 1.09 -10.19 3.94
N GLU A 75 1.27 -11.50 3.80
CA GLU A 75 1.61 -12.41 4.90
C GLU A 75 2.88 -11.95 5.63
N PHE A 76 3.90 -11.51 4.89
CA PHE A 76 5.15 -11.06 5.49
C PHE A 76 5.02 -9.66 6.13
N TYR A 77 4.24 -8.73 5.58
CA TYR A 77 3.95 -7.47 6.30
C TYR A 77 3.15 -7.71 7.59
N GLU A 78 2.16 -8.60 7.57
CA GLU A 78 1.40 -9.00 8.76
C GLU A 78 2.35 -9.57 9.83
N ARG A 79 3.25 -10.48 9.45
CA ARG A 79 4.27 -11.01 10.37
C ARG A 79 5.20 -9.93 10.93
N ALA A 80 5.64 -8.98 10.11
CA ALA A 80 6.47 -7.86 10.56
C ALA A 80 5.73 -6.96 11.55
N LEU A 81 4.44 -6.68 11.29
CA LEU A 81 3.56 -5.94 12.20
C LEU A 81 3.32 -6.69 13.51
N HIS A 82 3.16 -8.02 13.49
CA HIS A 82 3.03 -8.81 14.72
C HIS A 82 4.29 -8.74 15.60
N LEU A 83 5.48 -8.65 15.00
CA LEU A 83 6.73 -8.56 15.73
C LEU A 83 7.01 -7.14 16.26
N SER A 84 6.73 -6.13 15.43
CA SER A 84 6.98 -4.72 15.74
C SER A 84 5.78 -3.86 15.32
N PRO A 85 4.75 -3.82 16.18
CA PRO A 85 3.47 -3.21 15.83
C PRO A 85 3.46 -1.69 15.72
N GLY A 86 4.37 -1.04 16.44
CA GLY A 86 4.53 0.43 16.40
C GLY A 86 5.34 0.91 15.19
N ASN A 87 5.73 0.01 14.29
CA ASN A 87 6.48 0.41 13.09
C ASN A 87 5.50 0.72 11.95
N THR A 88 5.19 2.00 11.78
CA THR A 88 4.27 2.50 10.75
C THR A 88 4.74 2.17 9.32
N HIS A 89 6.03 1.93 9.10
CA HIS A 89 6.55 1.56 7.78
C HIS A 89 6.06 0.20 7.29
N TYR A 90 5.78 -0.75 8.19
CA TYR A 90 5.27 -2.07 7.81
C TYR A 90 3.82 -1.97 7.35
N PHE A 91 3.07 -1.13 8.03
CA PHE A 91 1.72 -0.78 7.64
C PHE A 91 1.69 -0.03 6.30
N GLU A 92 2.57 0.96 6.11
CA GLU A 92 2.75 1.65 4.82
C GLU A 92 3.06 0.67 3.69
N GLY A 93 3.98 -0.29 3.91
CA GLY A 93 4.30 -1.34 2.95
C GLY A 93 3.10 -2.22 2.59
N MET A 94 2.28 -2.59 3.58
CA MET A 94 1.06 -3.37 3.37
C MET A 94 0.02 -2.57 2.58
N LEU A 95 -0.14 -1.28 2.85
CA LEU A 95 -1.03 -0.39 2.09
C LEU A 95 -0.60 -0.28 0.62
N LEU A 96 0.71 -0.25 0.35
CA LEU A 96 1.24 -0.23 -1.01
C LEU A 96 0.95 -1.52 -1.82
N LEU A 97 0.53 -2.61 -1.18
CA LEU A 97 0.05 -3.83 -1.88
C LEU A 97 -1.29 -3.66 -2.55
N TYR A 98 -2.04 -2.65 -2.13
CA TYR A 98 -3.33 -2.28 -2.66
C TYR A 98 -3.20 -0.93 -3.39
N PRO A 99 -2.39 -0.87 -4.49
CA PRO A 99 -2.07 0.37 -5.20
C PRO A 99 -3.24 0.95 -6.00
N GLU A 100 -4.43 0.36 -5.91
CA GLU A 100 -5.63 0.99 -6.48
C GLU A 100 -6.20 1.98 -5.46
N ARG A 101 -5.76 3.24 -5.60
CA ARG A 101 -6.34 4.45 -4.98
C ARG A 101 -6.27 4.56 -3.44
N THR A 102 -5.30 3.93 -2.78
CA THR A 102 -5.05 4.14 -1.35
C THR A 102 -4.05 5.28 -1.13
N ILE A 103 -4.41 6.52 -1.50
CA ILE A 103 -3.69 7.69 -1.01
C ILE A 103 -4.42 8.13 0.25
N PHE A 104 -3.70 8.16 1.37
CA PHE A 104 -4.15 8.80 2.59
C PHE A 104 -4.28 10.30 2.33
N GLY A 105 -5.48 10.73 1.96
CA GLY A 105 -5.81 12.12 1.64
C GLY A 105 -7.09 12.20 0.85
N ASP A 106 -8.09 12.88 1.44
CA ASP A 106 -9.37 13.33 0.93
C ASP A 106 -9.92 12.79 -0.42
N TRP A 107 -11.05 12.07 -0.25
CA TRP A 107 -12.15 11.73 -1.16
C TRP A 107 -11.87 10.99 -2.50
N TYR A 108 -12.79 10.05 -2.78
CA TYR A 108 -13.04 9.27 -4.00
C TYR A 108 -12.51 7.82 -4.10
N GLU A 109 -13.31 6.89 -3.52
CA GLU A 109 -13.90 5.71 -4.21
C GLU A 109 -12.95 4.83 -5.06
N TYR A 110 -12.53 3.61 -4.70
CA TYR A 110 -13.20 2.29 -4.59
C TYR A 110 -11.98 1.33 -4.45
N GLN A 111 -11.73 0.51 -3.42
CA GLN A 111 -12.41 -0.71 -2.97
C GLN A 111 -11.88 -0.98 -1.55
N VAL A 112 -12.64 -0.61 -0.53
CA VAL A 112 -12.31 -1.06 0.83
C VAL A 112 -13.05 -2.38 0.98
N SER A 113 -12.34 -3.44 1.39
CA SER A 113 -12.92 -4.74 1.76
C SER A 113 -13.35 -4.72 3.23
N GLU A 114 -14.37 -5.49 3.60
CA GLU A 114 -14.80 -5.59 5.00
C GLU A 114 -13.70 -6.19 5.89
N GLU A 115 -12.80 -6.99 5.29
CA GLU A 115 -11.63 -7.59 5.96
C GLU A 115 -10.71 -6.54 6.61
N TRP A 116 -10.72 -5.30 6.12
CA TRP A 116 -9.95 -4.23 6.73
C TRP A 116 -10.42 -3.89 8.14
N ILE A 117 -11.71 -4.05 8.45
CA ILE A 117 -12.21 -3.81 9.81
C ILE A 117 -11.46 -4.70 10.80
N GLU A 118 -11.32 -5.98 10.49
CA GLU A 118 -10.63 -6.95 11.33
C GLU A 118 -9.12 -6.66 11.39
N ILE A 119 -8.49 -6.32 10.27
CA ILE A 119 -7.06 -5.93 10.24
C ILE A 119 -6.79 -4.73 11.16
N TYR A 120 -7.63 -3.68 11.10
CA TYR A 120 -7.45 -2.49 11.92
C TYR A 120 -7.78 -2.76 13.39
N ARG A 121 -8.73 -3.65 13.70
CA ARG A 121 -9.00 -4.12 15.06
C ARG A 121 -7.83 -4.88 15.66
N ASP A 122 -7.29 -5.83 14.91
CA ASP A 122 -6.11 -6.58 15.31
C ASP A 122 -4.95 -5.61 15.54
N LEU A 123 -4.72 -4.67 14.64
CA LEU A 123 -3.67 -3.66 14.78
C LEU A 123 -3.80 -2.85 16.07
N LEU A 124 -5.01 -2.49 16.50
CA LEU A 124 -5.23 -1.74 17.75
C LEU A 124 -4.77 -2.50 19.01
N VAL A 125 -4.75 -3.83 18.98
CA VAL A 125 -4.23 -4.66 20.09
C VAL A 125 -2.73 -4.44 20.26
N TYR A 126 -2.03 -4.21 19.15
CA TYR A 126 -0.59 -4.23 19.11
C TYR A 126 0.04 -2.82 19.14
N VAL A 127 -0.67 -1.81 18.63
CA VAL A 127 -0.20 -0.43 18.53
C VAL A 127 -0.12 0.26 19.89
N LYS A 128 0.95 1.05 20.10
CA LYS A 128 1.18 1.78 21.36
C LYS A 128 0.06 2.80 21.60
N PRO A 129 -0.29 3.11 22.87
CA PRO A 129 -1.43 3.98 23.19
C PRO A 129 -1.43 5.35 22.48
N HIS A 130 -0.27 5.96 22.24
CA HIS A 130 -0.17 7.26 21.56
C HIS A 130 -0.38 7.19 20.04
N GLU A 131 -0.25 6.02 19.44
CA GLU A 131 -0.45 5.78 18.00
C GLU A 131 -1.87 5.26 17.70
N GLN A 132 -2.57 4.73 18.70
CA GLN A 132 -3.93 4.22 18.56
C GLN A 132 -4.93 5.23 17.97
N PRO A 133 -4.87 6.54 18.28
CA PRO A 133 -5.83 7.49 17.70
C PRO A 133 -5.84 7.50 16.17
N TYR A 134 -4.67 7.45 15.53
CA TYR A 134 -4.59 7.42 14.06
C TYR A 134 -5.20 6.15 13.45
N VAL A 135 -5.05 5.01 14.14
CA VAL A 135 -5.60 3.72 13.70
C VAL A 135 -7.12 3.71 13.89
N ARG A 136 -7.61 4.19 15.04
CA ARG A 136 -9.06 4.32 15.33
C ARG A 136 -9.76 5.29 14.38
N MET A 137 -9.15 6.41 14.03
CA MET A 137 -9.69 7.35 13.04
C MET A 137 -9.88 6.70 11.66
N LYS A 138 -8.94 5.85 11.24
CA LYS A 138 -9.03 5.12 9.97
C LYS A 138 -10.12 4.04 10.04
N LEU A 139 -10.18 3.29 11.15
CA LEU A 139 -11.22 2.31 11.40
C LEU A 139 -12.62 2.95 11.40
N TYR A 140 -12.79 4.10 12.06
CA TYR A 140 -14.02 4.90 12.06
C TYR A 140 -14.53 5.18 10.63
N ARG A 141 -13.64 5.67 9.76
CA ARG A 141 -13.99 5.98 8.35
C ARG A 141 -14.39 4.74 7.56
N ILE A 142 -13.70 3.62 7.80
CA ILE A 142 -14.03 2.33 7.16
C ILE A 142 -15.41 1.85 7.62
N LEU A 143 -15.69 1.89 8.92
CA LEU A 143 -16.97 1.47 9.49
C LEU A 143 -18.14 2.28 8.93
N LEU A 144 -17.99 3.61 8.79
CA LEU A 144 -19.00 4.45 8.16
C LEU A 144 -19.29 4.06 6.71
N LYS A 145 -18.26 3.68 5.94
CA LYS A 145 -18.41 3.26 4.54
C LYS A 145 -19.24 1.98 4.41
N PHE A 146 -19.13 1.06 5.36
CA PHE A 146 -19.95 -0.17 5.40
C PHE A 146 -21.28 0.01 6.15
N ASN A 147 -21.70 1.26 6.40
CA ASN A 147 -22.92 1.59 7.13
C ASN A 147 -22.96 1.02 8.57
N ARG A 148 -21.79 0.71 9.17
CA ARG A 148 -21.63 0.21 10.55
C ARG A 148 -21.52 1.40 11.52
N LYS A 149 -22.53 2.29 11.49
CA LYS A 149 -22.51 3.58 12.20
C LYS A 149 -22.37 3.44 13.72
N LYS A 150 -22.96 2.40 14.31
CA LYS A 150 -22.87 2.15 15.75
C LYS A 150 -21.44 1.87 16.20
N GLU A 151 -20.76 0.97 15.50
CA GLU A 151 -19.37 0.61 15.78
C GLU A 151 -18.41 1.77 15.47
N ALA A 152 -18.72 2.57 14.45
CA ALA A 152 -17.97 3.79 14.19
C ALA A 152 -18.06 4.76 15.39
N GLN A 153 -19.26 4.98 15.93
CA GLN A 153 -19.43 5.84 17.11
C GLN A 153 -18.65 5.31 18.32
N GLU A 154 -18.66 4.00 18.55
CA GLU A 154 -17.87 3.38 19.64
C GLU A 154 -16.35 3.64 19.48
N GLU A 155 -15.83 3.64 18.26
CA GLU A 155 -14.42 3.98 18.01
C GLU A 155 -14.15 5.48 18.14
N LEU A 156 -15.12 6.33 17.81
CA LEU A 156 -15.04 7.78 18.00
C LEU A 156 -15.00 8.15 19.49
N ASP A 157 -15.81 7.48 20.32
CA ASP A 157 -15.87 7.73 21.77
C ASP A 157 -14.56 7.33 22.49
N LYS A 158 -13.81 6.37 21.92
CA LYS A 158 -12.49 5.95 22.42
C LYS A 158 -11.36 6.89 22.00
N LEU A 159 -11.61 7.85 21.10
CA LEU A 159 -10.62 8.82 20.67
C LEU A 159 -10.51 9.98 21.68
N PRO A 160 -9.30 10.49 21.94
CA PRO A 160 -9.13 11.77 22.61
C PRO A 160 -9.84 12.89 21.84
N ILE A 161 -10.36 13.90 22.56
CA ILE A 161 -11.23 14.97 22.01
C ILE A 161 -10.57 15.69 20.83
N GLU A 162 -9.26 15.92 20.90
CA GLU A 162 -8.47 16.56 19.86
C GLU A 162 -8.54 15.83 18.51
N PHE A 163 -8.66 14.50 18.52
CA PHE A 163 -8.81 13.69 17.30
C PHE A 163 -10.27 13.60 16.84
N GLN A 164 -11.24 13.69 17.77
CA GLN A 164 -12.66 13.72 17.42
C GLN A 164 -12.99 14.93 16.55
N TRP A 165 -12.42 16.10 16.86
CA TRP A 165 -12.62 17.32 16.07
C TRP A 165 -12.11 17.20 14.63
N MET A 166 -11.06 16.39 14.40
CA MET A 166 -10.53 16.12 13.05
C MET A 166 -11.41 15.19 12.20
N LEU A 167 -12.38 14.52 12.83
CA LEU A 167 -13.33 13.61 12.16
C LEU A 167 -14.71 14.23 11.98
N MET A 168 -14.99 15.37 12.63
CA MET A 168 -16.23 16.08 12.43
C MET A 168 -16.20 16.76 11.05
N PRO A 169 -17.28 16.64 10.25
CA PRO A 169 -17.43 17.48 9.07
C PRO A 169 -17.29 18.95 9.45
N ASN A 170 -16.56 19.73 8.64
CA ASN A 170 -16.38 21.15 8.88
C ASN A 170 -17.77 21.80 8.92
N LYS A 171 -18.01 22.71 9.89
CA LYS A 171 -19.30 23.42 10.00
C LYS A 171 -19.73 24.14 8.70
N GLY A 172 -18.80 24.39 7.76
CA GLY A 172 -19.08 24.96 6.45
C GLY A 172 -19.66 24.01 5.40
N ASP A 173 -19.71 22.70 5.64
CA ASP A 173 -20.23 21.74 4.67
C ASP A 173 -21.76 21.52 4.78
N PHE A 174 -22.40 22.03 5.85
CA PHE A 174 -23.86 21.91 6.07
C PHE A 174 -24.67 23.20 5.83
N GLU A 175 -24.02 24.36 5.63
CA GLU A 175 -24.74 25.63 5.44
C GLU A 175 -25.27 25.83 4.00
N ASN A 176 -24.98 24.92 3.06
CA ASN A 176 -25.38 25.07 1.66
C ASN A 176 -26.60 24.22 1.23
N GLU A 177 -27.19 23.40 2.11
CA GLU A 177 -28.35 22.55 1.79
C GLU A 177 -29.64 22.89 2.55
N SER A 178 -29.68 24.03 3.26
CA SER A 178 -30.92 24.51 3.92
C SER A 178 -31.24 25.96 3.56
N GLY A 179 -31.32 26.21 2.26
CA GLY A 179 -31.69 27.50 1.67
C GLY A 179 -32.81 27.36 0.63
N ASP A 180 -33.85 26.59 0.91
CA ASP A 180 -35.14 26.69 0.23
C ASP A 180 -36.26 26.58 1.28
N ALA A 181 -36.74 27.74 1.73
CA ALA A 181 -38.02 27.93 2.40
C ALA A 181 -38.58 29.31 2.02
#